data_AF-A0A8J3KXC8-F1
#
_entry.id   AF-A0A8J3KXC8-F1
#
_cell.length_a   1.000
_cell.length_b   1.000
_cell.length_c   1.000
_cell.angle_alpha   90.00
_cell.angle_beta   90.00
_cell.angle_gamma   90.00
#
_symmetry.space_group_name_H-M   'P 1'
#
loop_
_entity.id
_entity.type
_entity.pdbx_description
1 polymer ?
#
loop_
_entity_poly.entity_id
_entity_poly.type
_entity_poly.pdbx_seq_one_letter_code
_entity_poly.pdbx_strand_id
1 'polypeptide(L)'
;MPVPDTTNTIGADFTLAVPAVTHGNPAIRLFSLPNPRPGQLLDLTWETFGFGIERLRRQIKDLGRRLEVDICFGINEAGLVMATFLASAQFGRCSIGYLKCNKIRDEVTLAPDSHMPDAPETATIVICDFEVKHADVVGYIARTVRERYPRAMLYFAVFGAMTKGSDLEVSGFEDLTGAEIMKAAGFDAIFIAATMSPPGIEPPLELR
;
A
#
# COMPACT_ATOMS: atom_id res chain seq x y z
N MET A 1 -3.73 28.76 20.13
CA MET A 1 -3.95 27.31 20.23
C MET A 1 -2.59 26.64 20.20
N PRO A 2 -2.31 25.62 21.02
CA PRO A 2 -1.05 24.89 20.91
C PRO A 2 -1.01 24.21 19.54
N VAL A 3 0.09 24.42 18.81
CA VAL A 3 0.40 23.68 17.59
C VAL A 3 0.50 22.20 18.01
N PRO A 4 -0.20 21.27 17.36
CA PRO A 4 -0.02 19.85 17.66
C PRO A 4 1.45 19.51 17.47
N ASP A 5 2.05 18.88 18.47
CA ASP A 5 3.44 18.42 18.42
C ASP A 5 3.55 17.38 17.30
N THR A 6 4.01 17.80 16.11
CA THR A 6 4.16 17.00 14.88
C THR A 6 5.49 16.26 14.87
N THR A 7 5.94 15.75 16.02
CA THR A 7 7.13 14.91 16.10
C THR A 7 6.94 13.68 15.21
N ASN A 8 7.85 13.47 14.26
CA ASN A 8 7.81 12.33 13.33
C ASN A 8 7.62 11.02 14.08
N THR A 9 6.47 10.39 13.83
CA THR A 9 6.05 9.15 14.49
C THR A 9 6.60 7.94 13.72
N ILE A 10 7.91 7.88 13.58
CA ILE A 10 8.61 6.73 13.00
C ILE A 10 9.16 5.90 14.17
N GLY A 11 8.61 4.71 14.34
CA GLY A 11 9.06 3.72 15.31
C GLY A 11 10.20 2.85 14.80
N ALA A 12 10.37 1.69 15.44
CA ALA A 12 11.45 0.76 15.13
C ALA A 12 11.35 0.17 13.73
N ASP A 13 12.51 -0.07 13.13
CA ASP A 13 12.67 -0.90 11.94
C ASP A 13 12.65 -2.38 12.31
N PHE A 14 11.92 -3.18 11.54
CA PHE A 14 11.94 -4.63 11.68
C PHE A 14 11.79 -5.31 10.31
N THR A 15 11.94 -6.63 10.31
CA THR A 15 11.84 -7.47 9.10
C THR A 15 10.65 -8.38 9.22
N LEU A 16 9.84 -8.44 8.17
CA LEU A 16 8.66 -9.29 8.10
C LEU A 16 8.78 -10.25 6.91
N ALA A 17 8.59 -11.54 7.19
CA ALA A 17 8.40 -12.53 6.15
C ALA A 17 7.04 -12.30 5.49
N VAL A 18 7.02 -12.18 4.16
CA VAL A 18 5.81 -11.99 3.34
C VAL A 18 5.51 -13.25 2.53
N PRO A 19 4.25 -13.42 2.05
CA PRO A 19 3.89 -14.55 1.20
C PRO A 19 4.88 -14.71 0.04
N ALA A 20 5.26 -15.96 -0.23
CA ALA A 20 6.35 -16.28 -1.15
C ALA A 20 6.09 -15.68 -2.54
N VAL A 21 7.02 -14.83 -2.94
CA VAL A 21 7.12 -14.17 -4.24
C VAL A 21 7.53 -15.21 -5.28
N THR A 22 6.88 -15.29 -6.45
CA THR A 22 7.41 -16.11 -7.57
C THR A 22 8.82 -15.64 -7.96
N HIS A 23 9.12 -14.35 -7.72
CA HIS A 23 10.42 -13.73 -7.89
C HIS A 23 10.66 -12.66 -6.81
N GLY A 24 11.54 -12.88 -5.83
CA GLY A 24 11.91 -11.83 -4.85
C GLY A 24 12.43 -12.29 -3.50
N ASN A 25 12.74 -11.32 -2.64
CA ASN A 25 13.12 -11.55 -1.25
C ASN A 25 11.88 -11.96 -0.43
N PRO A 26 11.89 -13.11 0.27
CA PRO A 26 10.76 -13.53 1.10
C PRO A 26 10.56 -12.65 2.34
N ALA A 27 11.46 -11.70 2.59
CA ALA A 27 11.39 -10.80 3.72
C ALA A 27 11.53 -9.34 3.27
N ILE A 28 10.66 -8.48 3.80
CA ILE A 28 10.71 -7.03 3.60
C ILE A 28 11.09 -6.33 4.91
N ARG A 29 11.82 -5.22 4.79
CA ARG A 29 12.10 -4.35 5.92
C ARG A 29 11.03 -3.26 5.98
N LEU A 30 10.42 -3.03 7.13
CA LEU A 30 9.36 -2.04 7.35
C LEU A 30 9.59 -1.34 8.70
N PHE A 31 8.79 -0.33 9.02
CA PHE A 31 8.87 0.38 10.30
C PHE A 31 7.51 0.43 11.00
N SER A 32 7.49 0.68 12.30
CA SER A 32 6.23 0.89 13.03
C SER A 32 5.81 2.36 13.04
N LEU A 33 4.49 2.61 13.06
CA LEU A 33 3.89 3.93 13.25
C LEU A 33 3.21 4.00 14.62
N PRO A 34 3.96 4.29 15.71
CA PRO A 34 3.36 4.45 17.03
C PRO A 34 2.36 5.60 17.02
N ASN A 35 1.24 5.45 17.73
CA ASN A 35 0.24 6.51 17.85
C ASN A 35 0.32 7.14 19.26
N PRO A 36 0.79 8.40 19.39
CA PRO A 36 0.89 9.08 20.68
C PRO A 36 -0.48 9.42 21.28
N ARG A 37 -1.56 9.32 20.49
CA ARG A 37 -2.94 9.58 20.90
C ARG A 37 -3.82 8.36 20.57
N PRO A 38 -3.74 7.27 21.35
CA PRO A 38 -4.58 6.10 21.15
C PRO A 38 -6.07 6.46 21.03
N GLY A 39 -6.76 5.85 20.07
CA GLY A 39 -8.18 6.11 19.79
C GLY A 39 -8.46 7.26 18.81
N GLN A 40 -7.43 7.99 18.36
CA GLN A 40 -7.53 8.99 17.29
C GLN A 40 -6.78 8.52 16.04
N LEU A 41 -7.19 8.97 14.85
CA LEU A 41 -6.41 8.77 13.63
C LEU A 41 -5.02 9.36 13.81
N LEU A 42 -4.01 8.67 13.30
CA LEU A 42 -2.65 9.18 13.28
C LEU A 42 -2.46 10.01 12.01
N ASP A 43 -2.53 11.33 12.14
CA ASP A 43 -2.21 12.27 11.07
C ASP A 43 -0.70 12.20 10.75
N LEU A 44 -0.36 11.78 9.53
CA LEU A 44 1.03 11.71 9.11
C LEU A 44 1.53 13.08 8.64
N THR A 45 2.82 13.32 8.84
CA THR A 45 3.54 14.45 8.23
C THR A 45 3.99 14.09 6.81
N TRP A 46 4.30 15.10 5.99
CA TRP A 46 4.97 14.88 4.70
C TRP A 46 6.32 14.18 4.83
N GLU A 47 7.02 14.35 5.97
CA GLU A 47 8.28 13.67 6.23
C GLU A 47 8.07 12.17 6.47
N THR A 48 7.12 11.79 7.33
CA THR A 48 6.76 10.38 7.53
C THR A 48 6.26 9.74 6.24
N PHE A 49 5.43 10.47 5.46
CA PHE A 49 4.99 10.02 4.15
C PHE A 49 6.16 9.79 3.19
N GLY A 50 7.07 10.75 3.05
CA GLY A 50 8.26 10.61 2.21
C GLY A 50 9.14 9.44 2.62
N PHE A 51 9.31 9.21 3.93
CA PHE A 51 10.05 8.06 4.46
C PHE A 51 9.40 6.73 4.08
N GLY A 52 8.07 6.63 4.14
CA GLY A 52 7.36 5.43 3.70
C GLY A 52 7.46 5.18 2.20
N ILE A 53 7.42 6.22 1.36
CA ILE A 53 7.64 6.09 -0.09
C ILE A 53 9.05 5.57 -0.37
N GLU A 54 10.08 6.15 0.28
CA GLU A 54 11.45 5.68 0.15
C GLU A 54 11.59 4.21 0.62
N ARG A 55 10.84 3.82 1.66
CA ARG A 55 10.82 2.44 2.15
C ARG A 55 10.28 1.47 1.09
N LEU A 56 9.12 1.77 0.53
CA LEU A 56 8.51 0.98 -0.54
C LEU A 56 9.44 0.90 -1.76
N ARG A 57 10.02 2.02 -2.17
CA ARG A 57 10.97 2.09 -3.28
C ARG A 57 12.15 1.15 -3.09
N ARG A 58 12.73 1.09 -1.89
CA ARG A 58 13.83 0.17 -1.56
C ARG A 58 13.39 -1.29 -1.65
N GLN A 59 12.25 -1.65 -1.05
CA GLN A 59 11.73 -3.02 -1.14
C GLN A 59 11.51 -3.46 -2.60
N ILE A 60 10.96 -2.58 -3.42
CA ILE A 60 10.75 -2.83 -4.86
C ILE A 60 12.09 -3.00 -5.59
N LYS A 61 13.08 -2.15 -5.29
CA LYS A 61 14.43 -2.25 -5.88
C LYS A 61 15.12 -3.56 -5.50
N ASP A 62 14.85 -4.07 -4.30
CA ASP A 62 15.46 -5.26 -3.73
C ASP A 62 14.76 -6.58 -4.15
N LEU A 63 13.77 -6.53 -5.05
CA LEU A 63 13.15 -7.71 -5.69
C LEU A 63 14.14 -8.62 -6.44
N GLY A 64 15.38 -8.18 -6.66
CA GLY A 64 16.40 -8.94 -7.40
C GLY A 64 16.26 -8.85 -8.92
N ARG A 65 15.25 -8.14 -9.43
CA ARG A 65 15.12 -7.75 -10.83
C ARG A 65 14.56 -6.34 -10.94
N ARG A 66 14.87 -5.66 -12.05
CA ARG A 66 14.21 -4.40 -12.38
C ARG A 66 12.75 -4.69 -12.74
N LEU A 67 11.83 -4.04 -12.03
CA LEU A 67 10.41 -4.11 -12.35
C LEU A 67 10.10 -3.07 -13.43
N GLU A 68 9.89 -3.52 -14.66
CA GLU A 68 9.38 -2.68 -15.75
C GLU A 68 7.86 -2.66 -15.63
N VAL A 69 7.32 -1.59 -15.06
CA VAL A 69 5.89 -1.45 -14.79
C VAL A 69 5.22 -0.77 -15.97
N ASP A 70 4.13 -1.35 -16.45
CA ASP A 70 3.29 -0.78 -17.50
C ASP A 70 2.24 0.17 -16.92
N ILE A 71 1.62 -0.22 -15.80
CA ILE A 71 0.63 0.61 -15.09
C ILE A 71 0.92 0.65 -13.59
N CYS A 72 0.92 1.86 -13.01
CA CYS A 72 0.86 2.08 -11.57
C CYS A 72 -0.51 2.64 -11.20
N PHE A 73 -1.34 1.82 -10.56
CA PHE A 73 -2.66 2.20 -10.06
C PHE A 73 -2.55 2.80 -8.67
N GLY A 74 -3.30 3.88 -8.43
CA GLY A 74 -3.59 4.36 -7.09
C GLY A 74 -5.04 4.11 -6.70
N ILE A 75 -5.27 3.54 -5.53
CA ILE A 75 -6.59 3.41 -4.91
C ILE A 75 -6.91 4.71 -4.15
N ASN A 76 -8.03 5.34 -4.50
CA ASN A 76 -8.44 6.64 -3.94
C ASN A 76 -7.32 7.70 -4.03
N GLU A 77 -7.51 8.84 -3.39
CA GLU A 77 -6.61 10.00 -3.48
C GLU A 77 -5.22 9.68 -2.93
N ALA A 78 -5.18 9.04 -1.76
CA ALA A 78 -3.93 8.70 -1.08
C ALA A 78 -3.08 7.70 -1.85
N GLY A 79 -3.69 6.62 -2.35
CA GLY A 79 -3.00 5.65 -3.20
C GLY A 79 -2.56 6.25 -4.54
N LEU A 80 -3.32 7.20 -5.12
CA LEU A 80 -2.92 7.92 -6.34
C LEU A 80 -1.69 8.79 -6.14
N VAL A 81 -1.59 9.49 -5.01
CA VAL A 81 -0.40 10.26 -4.67
C VAL A 81 0.80 9.33 -4.51
N MET A 82 0.64 8.20 -3.82
CA MET A 82 1.71 7.19 -3.72
C MET A 82 2.14 6.64 -5.09
N ALA A 83 1.18 6.26 -5.93
CA ALA A 83 1.43 5.74 -7.28
C ALA A 83 2.24 6.74 -8.11
N THR A 84 1.90 8.03 -8.02
CA THR A 84 2.61 9.11 -8.72
C THR A 84 4.07 9.21 -8.27
N PHE A 85 4.33 9.18 -6.95
CA PHE A 85 5.71 9.22 -6.44
C PHE A 85 6.51 7.98 -6.83
N LEU A 86 5.94 6.78 -6.67
CA LEU A 86 6.61 5.53 -7.01
C LEU A 86 6.88 5.42 -8.52
N ALA A 87 5.90 5.79 -9.36
CA ALA A 87 6.10 5.84 -10.80
C ALA A 87 7.26 6.74 -11.19
N SER A 88 7.28 7.97 -10.67
CA SER A 88 8.34 8.94 -10.95
C SER A 88 9.70 8.49 -10.43
N ALA A 89 9.77 7.87 -9.25
CA ALA A 89 11.03 7.57 -8.58
C ALA A 89 11.61 6.19 -8.90
N GLN A 90 10.78 5.23 -9.33
CA GLN A 90 11.16 3.82 -9.41
C GLN A 90 10.87 3.16 -10.76
N PHE A 91 9.72 3.44 -11.38
CA PHE A 91 9.21 2.65 -12.50
C PHE A 91 9.56 3.21 -13.88
N GLY A 92 9.96 4.47 -13.96
CA GLY A 92 10.20 5.14 -15.25
C GLY A 92 8.89 5.57 -15.91
N ARG A 93 8.76 5.40 -17.23
CA ARG A 93 7.56 5.80 -17.97
C ARG A 93 6.51 4.68 -17.91
N CYS A 94 5.70 4.66 -16.85
CA CYS A 94 4.49 3.85 -16.78
C CYS A 94 3.23 4.73 -16.87
N SER A 95 2.11 4.16 -17.29
CA SER A 95 0.82 4.82 -17.20
C SER A 95 0.37 4.90 -15.74
N ILE A 96 -0.28 5.99 -15.36
CA ILE A 96 -0.94 6.11 -14.04
C ILE A 96 -2.42 5.78 -14.22
N GLY A 97 -2.91 4.83 -13.43
CA GLY A 97 -4.33 4.54 -13.31
C GLY A 97 -4.90 5.00 -11.98
N TYR A 98 -6.21 5.23 -11.94
CA TYR A 98 -6.92 5.67 -10.74
C TYR A 98 -8.11 4.77 -10.47
N LEU A 99 -8.19 4.23 -9.26
CA LEU A 99 -9.25 3.32 -8.83
C LEU A 99 -9.99 3.96 -7.66
N LYS A 100 -11.08 4.67 -7.94
CA LYS A 100 -11.87 5.30 -6.90
C LYS A 100 -12.87 4.32 -6.34
N CYS A 101 -12.59 3.85 -5.14
CA CYS A 101 -13.39 2.86 -4.43
C CYS A 101 -14.39 3.54 -3.51
N ASN A 102 -15.67 3.25 -3.71
CA ASN A 102 -16.72 3.56 -2.75
C ASN A 102 -17.03 2.29 -1.95
N LYS A 103 -16.75 2.33 -0.64
CA LYS A 103 -17.19 1.29 0.29
C LYS A 103 -18.46 1.76 1.00
N ILE A 104 -19.59 1.13 0.69
CA ILE A 104 -20.86 1.37 1.37
C ILE A 104 -21.23 0.10 2.12
N ARG A 105 -21.10 0.14 3.45
CA ARG A 105 -21.25 -1.04 4.33
C ARG A 105 -20.29 -2.16 3.88
N ASP A 106 -20.82 -3.28 3.41
CA ASP A 106 -20.08 -4.48 3.01
C ASP A 106 -19.86 -4.58 1.49
N GLU A 107 -20.33 -3.59 0.72
CA GLU A 107 -20.15 -3.56 -0.73
C GLU A 107 -19.05 -2.57 -1.11
N VAL A 108 -18.13 -3.02 -1.97
CA VAL A 108 -17.10 -2.18 -2.58
C VAL A 108 -17.40 -2.07 -4.08
N THR A 109 -17.44 -0.84 -4.59
CA THR A 109 -17.66 -0.55 -6.00
C THR A 109 -16.64 0.46 -6.52
N LEU A 110 -16.31 0.38 -7.81
CA LEU A 110 -15.60 1.44 -8.50
C LEU A 110 -16.55 2.57 -8.91
N ALA A 111 -16.16 3.80 -8.61
CA ALA A 111 -16.85 4.99 -9.07
C ALA A 111 -16.58 5.24 -10.57
N PRO A 112 -17.49 5.91 -11.29
CA PRO A 112 -17.37 6.15 -12.74
C PRO A 112 -16.16 6.99 -13.17
N ASP A 113 -15.59 7.77 -12.25
CA ASP A 113 -14.37 8.57 -12.42
C ASP A 113 -13.07 7.75 -12.25
N SER A 114 -13.18 6.44 -12.01
CA SER A 114 -12.04 5.53 -12.10
C SER A 114 -11.49 5.48 -13.53
N HIS A 115 -10.18 5.39 -13.66
CA HIS A 115 -9.47 5.33 -14.92
C HIS A 115 -8.51 4.13 -14.98
N MET A 116 -8.77 3.23 -15.93
CA MET A 116 -7.95 2.05 -16.22
C MET A 116 -7.30 2.18 -17.61
N PRO A 117 -6.01 2.56 -17.70
CA PRO A 117 -5.32 2.75 -18.97
C PRO A 117 -5.23 1.47 -19.81
N ASP A 118 -5.06 1.59 -21.13
CA ASP A 118 -4.73 0.43 -21.96
C ASP A 118 -3.31 -0.06 -21.67
N ALA A 119 -3.10 -1.38 -21.81
CA ALA A 119 -1.81 -2.02 -21.58
C ALA A 119 -1.63 -3.24 -22.50
N PRO A 120 -0.37 -3.72 -22.66
CA PRO A 120 -0.11 -5.00 -23.29
C PRO A 120 -0.83 -6.16 -22.59
N GLU A 121 -1.02 -7.28 -23.30
CA GLU A 121 -1.72 -8.45 -22.77
C GLU A 121 -1.07 -8.99 -21.48
N THR A 122 0.26 -8.99 -21.43
CA THR A 122 1.06 -9.46 -20.28
C THR A 122 1.65 -8.29 -19.50
N ALA A 123 0.80 -7.35 -19.07
CA ALA A 123 1.24 -6.16 -18.35
C ALA A 123 1.81 -6.47 -16.96
N THR A 124 2.81 -5.69 -16.54
CA THR A 124 3.26 -5.61 -15.14
C THR A 124 2.54 -4.44 -14.47
N ILE A 125 1.74 -4.73 -13.45
CA ILE A 125 0.88 -3.74 -12.80
C ILE A 125 1.23 -3.64 -11.32
N VAL A 126 1.45 -2.42 -10.84
CA VAL A 126 1.60 -2.13 -9.40
C VAL A 126 0.35 -1.41 -8.92
N ILE A 127 -0.28 -1.92 -7.86
CA ILE A 127 -1.44 -1.31 -7.22
C ILE A 127 -0.98 -0.71 -5.88
N CYS A 128 -1.24 0.59 -5.70
CA CYS A 128 -0.89 1.34 -4.51
C CYS A 128 -2.13 1.65 -3.68
N ASP A 129 -2.09 1.29 -2.40
CA ASP A 129 -3.08 1.70 -1.40
C ASP A 129 -2.37 2.40 -0.25
N PHE A 130 -3.07 3.31 0.41
CA PHE A 130 -2.50 3.99 1.56
C PHE A 130 -2.64 3.14 2.83
N GLU A 131 -3.78 2.49 3.03
CA GLU A 131 -4.05 1.83 4.29
C GLU A 131 -4.88 0.56 4.11
N VAL A 132 -4.40 -0.54 4.71
CA VAL A 132 -5.15 -1.79 4.79
C VAL A 132 -5.61 -2.02 6.23
N LYS A 133 -6.92 -1.85 6.46
CA LYS A 133 -7.61 -2.22 7.72
C LYS A 133 -8.19 -3.63 7.66
N HIS A 134 -9.15 -3.85 6.76
CA HIS A 134 -9.85 -5.13 6.60
C HIS A 134 -9.62 -5.79 5.24
N ALA A 135 -8.80 -5.18 4.38
CA ALA A 135 -8.43 -5.67 3.04
C ALA A 135 -9.58 -5.96 2.04
N ASP A 136 -10.86 -5.72 2.38
CA ASP A 136 -11.98 -5.90 1.44
C ASP A 136 -11.78 -5.15 0.12
N VAL A 137 -11.30 -3.90 0.21
CA VAL A 137 -11.01 -3.06 -0.96
C VAL A 137 -9.91 -3.69 -1.81
N VAL A 138 -8.84 -4.19 -1.18
CA VAL A 138 -7.72 -4.85 -1.89
C VAL A 138 -8.19 -6.10 -2.62
N GLY A 139 -8.98 -6.96 -1.97
CA GLY A 139 -9.51 -8.17 -2.57
C GLY A 139 -10.47 -7.88 -3.73
N TYR A 140 -11.31 -6.85 -3.60
CA TYR A 140 -12.17 -6.37 -4.68
C TYR A 140 -11.33 -5.84 -5.86
N ILE A 141 -10.39 -4.94 -5.60
CA ILE A 141 -9.54 -4.34 -6.64
C ILE A 141 -8.71 -5.38 -7.37
N ALA A 142 -8.09 -6.32 -6.66
CA ALA A 142 -7.29 -7.37 -7.31
C ALA A 142 -8.12 -8.18 -8.31
N ARG A 143 -9.37 -8.52 -7.95
CA ARG A 143 -10.31 -9.21 -8.83
C ARG A 143 -10.72 -8.34 -10.02
N THR A 144 -11.13 -7.09 -9.79
CA THR A 144 -11.53 -6.19 -10.88
C THR A 144 -10.40 -5.90 -11.86
N VAL A 145 -9.17 -5.71 -11.36
CA VAL A 145 -7.99 -5.54 -12.21
C VAL A 145 -7.70 -6.82 -13.00
N ARG A 146 -7.80 -8.01 -12.40
CA ARG A 146 -7.65 -9.28 -13.14
C ARG A 146 -8.72 -9.48 -14.21
N GLU A 147 -9.97 -9.06 -13.97
CA GLU A 147 -11.03 -9.13 -14.98
C GLU A 147 -10.69 -8.28 -16.21
N ARG A 148 -10.11 -7.09 -15.99
CA ARG A 148 -9.68 -6.19 -17.07
C ARG A 148 -8.36 -6.64 -17.73
N TYR A 149 -7.41 -7.14 -16.95
CA TYR A 149 -6.06 -7.54 -17.38
C TYR A 149 -5.77 -9.00 -16.97
N PRO A 150 -6.37 -9.99 -17.63
CA PRO A 150 -6.39 -11.39 -17.15
C PRO A 150 -5.04 -12.09 -17.12
N ARG A 151 -4.04 -11.57 -17.86
CA ARG A 151 -2.69 -12.12 -17.93
C ARG A 151 -1.62 -11.19 -17.33
N ALA A 152 -2.04 -10.15 -16.62
CA ALA A 152 -1.11 -9.25 -15.95
C ALA A 152 -0.48 -9.90 -14.71
N MET A 153 0.77 -9.53 -14.43
CA MET A 153 1.40 -9.75 -13.13
C MET A 153 1.00 -8.59 -12.21
N LEU A 154 0.53 -8.90 -11.01
CA LEU A 154 0.03 -7.91 -10.07
C LEU A 154 0.92 -7.80 -8.84
N TYR A 155 1.39 -6.59 -8.56
CA TYR A 155 2.16 -6.23 -7.37
C TYR A 155 1.33 -5.31 -6.50
N PHE A 156 1.45 -5.44 -5.19
CA PHE A 156 0.75 -4.59 -4.24
C PHE A 156 1.72 -3.81 -3.37
N ALA A 157 1.54 -2.50 -3.26
CA ALA A 157 2.30 -1.63 -2.38
C ALA A 157 1.35 -0.88 -1.46
N VAL A 158 1.51 -1.06 -0.15
CA VAL A 158 0.69 -0.38 0.86
C VAL A 158 1.56 0.44 1.81
N PHE A 159 1.10 1.64 2.16
CA PHE A 159 1.80 2.46 3.14
C PHE A 159 1.68 1.87 4.55
N GLY A 160 0.46 1.79 5.09
CA GLY A 160 0.18 1.24 6.41
C GLY A 160 -0.59 -0.08 6.36
N ALA A 161 -0.06 -1.11 7.01
CA ALA A 161 -0.80 -2.36 7.27
C ALA A 161 -1.18 -2.43 8.75
N MET A 162 -2.49 -2.58 9.02
CA MET A 162 -2.98 -2.64 10.39
C MET A 162 -2.66 -3.99 11.04
N THR A 163 -2.18 -3.96 12.28
CA THR A 163 -1.92 -5.16 13.10
C THR A 163 -3.20 -5.65 13.78
N LYS A 164 -3.30 -6.96 14.03
CA LYS A 164 -4.40 -7.58 14.80
C LYS A 164 -4.32 -7.26 16.29
N GLY A 165 -3.10 -7.09 16.82
CA GLY A 165 -2.80 -6.81 18.21
C GLY A 165 -2.27 -5.40 18.46
N SER A 166 -1.88 -5.13 19.71
CA SER A 166 -1.24 -3.88 20.13
C SER A 166 0.20 -3.74 19.65
N ASP A 167 0.86 -4.85 19.35
CA ASP A 167 2.25 -4.87 18.94
C ASP A 167 2.37 -4.49 17.47
N LEU A 168 3.12 -3.42 17.22
CA LEU A 168 3.38 -2.93 15.86
C LEU A 168 4.49 -3.73 15.17
N GLU A 169 5.43 -4.28 15.94
CA GLU A 169 6.49 -5.15 15.45
C GLU A 169 5.99 -6.60 15.40
N VAL A 170 5.25 -6.92 14.34
CA VAL A 170 4.66 -8.24 14.16
C VAL A 170 5.69 -9.31 13.82
N SER A 171 5.43 -10.53 14.28
CA SER A 171 6.32 -11.69 14.08
C SER A 171 6.11 -12.37 12.73
N GLY A 172 4.90 -12.26 12.16
CA GLY A 172 4.55 -12.87 10.89
C GLY A 172 3.46 -12.11 10.15
N PHE A 173 3.36 -12.37 8.84
CA PHE A 173 2.37 -11.71 7.98
C PHE A 173 0.93 -11.93 8.48
N GLU A 174 0.66 -13.08 9.10
CA GLU A 174 -0.67 -13.41 9.64
C GLU A 174 -1.11 -12.54 10.81
N ASP A 175 -0.19 -11.81 11.42
CA ASP A 175 -0.50 -10.87 12.51
C ASP A 175 -1.09 -9.55 11.97
N LEU A 176 -1.17 -9.40 10.64
CA LEU A 176 -1.84 -8.27 9.98
C LEU A 176 -3.34 -8.55 9.80
N THR A 177 -4.18 -7.55 10.04
CA THR A 177 -5.65 -7.69 9.99
C THR A 177 -6.15 -8.11 8.60
N GLY A 178 -5.47 -7.68 7.53
CA GLY A 178 -5.81 -8.01 6.14
C GLY A 178 -5.06 -9.19 5.52
N ALA A 179 -4.30 -9.96 6.31
CA ALA A 179 -3.34 -10.95 5.80
C ALA A 179 -3.95 -11.98 4.83
N GLU A 180 -5.03 -12.64 5.25
CA GLU A 180 -5.67 -13.71 4.45
C GLU A 180 -6.18 -13.20 3.10
N ILE A 181 -6.79 -12.01 3.08
CA ILE A 181 -7.31 -11.43 1.84
C ILE A 181 -6.17 -11.00 0.92
N MET A 182 -5.10 -10.39 1.46
CA MET A 182 -3.92 -10.04 0.68
C MET A 182 -3.24 -11.27 0.07
N LYS A 183 -3.20 -12.40 0.79
CA LYS A 183 -2.72 -13.69 0.27
C LYS A 183 -3.63 -14.23 -0.84
N ALA A 184 -4.94 -14.24 -0.60
CA ALA A 184 -5.92 -14.76 -1.53
C ALA A 184 -6.02 -13.94 -2.82
N ALA A 185 -5.65 -12.65 -2.78
CA ALA A 185 -5.60 -11.78 -3.96
C ALA A 185 -4.56 -12.22 -5.02
N GLY A 186 -3.62 -13.10 -4.65
CA GLY A 186 -2.67 -13.72 -5.57
C GLY A 186 -1.69 -12.72 -6.18
N PHE A 187 -1.25 -11.72 -5.42
CA PHE A 187 -0.20 -10.81 -5.88
C PHE A 187 1.11 -11.56 -6.08
N ASP A 188 1.85 -11.20 -7.12
CA ASP A 188 3.21 -11.67 -7.35
C ASP A 188 4.14 -11.24 -6.22
N ALA A 189 3.96 -10.03 -5.66
CA ALA A 189 4.65 -9.54 -4.48
C ALA A 189 3.81 -8.51 -3.70
N ILE A 190 4.07 -8.40 -2.39
CA ILE A 190 3.45 -7.41 -1.49
C ILE A 190 4.56 -6.60 -0.80
N PHE A 191 4.45 -5.28 -0.88
CA PHE A 191 5.33 -4.31 -0.24
C PHE A 191 4.55 -3.53 0.81
N ILE A 192 5.14 -3.36 1.99
CA ILE A 192 4.50 -2.69 3.13
C ILE A 192 5.49 -1.70 3.71
N ALA A 193 5.16 -0.41 3.71
CA ALA A 193 6.06 0.60 4.26
C ALA A 193 6.14 0.47 5.78
N ALA A 194 4.97 0.38 6.42
CA ALA A 194 4.85 0.38 7.88
C ALA A 194 3.67 -0.43 8.42
N THR A 195 3.77 -0.78 9.71
CA THR A 195 2.65 -1.27 10.52
C THR A 195 2.05 -0.18 11.38
N MET A 196 0.76 -0.31 11.70
CA MET A 196 0.01 0.67 12.49
C MET A 196 -1.10 0.01 13.32
N SER A 197 -1.57 0.74 14.32
CA SER A 197 -2.71 0.35 15.17
C SER A 197 -4.02 1.02 14.72
N PRO A 198 -5.18 0.53 15.17
CA PRO A 198 -6.45 1.27 15.08
C PRO A 198 -6.38 2.68 15.70
N PRO A 199 -7.21 3.63 15.23
CA PRO A 199 -8.22 3.51 14.17
C PRO A 199 -7.66 3.61 12.74
N GLY A 200 -6.37 3.91 12.58
CA GLY A 200 -5.70 4.01 11.28
C GLY A 200 -4.82 5.26 11.15
N ILE A 201 -4.38 5.52 9.92
CA ILE A 201 -3.55 6.66 9.54
C ILE A 201 -4.27 7.59 8.57
N GLU A 202 -3.94 8.88 8.61
CA GLU A 202 -4.41 9.87 7.65
C GLU A 202 -3.19 10.41 6.87
N PRO A 203 -3.23 10.44 5.53
CA PRO A 203 -2.13 10.99 4.73
C PRO A 203 -2.08 12.52 4.87
N PRO A 204 -0.91 13.15 4.63
CA PRO A 204 -0.74 14.61 4.70
C PRO A 204 -1.35 15.37 3.51
N LEU A 205 -2.50 14.92 2.98
CA LEU A 205 -3.12 15.52 1.78
C LEU A 205 -3.96 16.75 2.10
N GLU A 206 -4.47 16.84 3.32
CA GLU A 206 -5.13 18.05 3.76
C GLU A 206 -4.09 19.15 3.99
N LEU A 207 -4.12 20.19 3.15
CA LEU A 207 -3.32 21.39 3.31
C LEU A 207 -3.85 22.18 4.54
N ARG A 208 -3.49 21.73 5.75
CA ARG A 208 -3.82 22.38 7.02
C ARG A 208 -2.67 23.24 7.52
#